data_AF-A0A1M6LDV1-F1
#
_entry.id   AF-A0A1M6LDV1-F1
#
_cell.length_a   1.000
_cell.length_b   1.000
_cell.length_c   1.000
_cell.angle_alpha   90.00
_cell.angle_beta   90.00
_cell.angle_gamma   90.00
#
_symmetry.space_group_name_H-M   'P 1'
#
loop_
_entity.id
_entity.type
_entity.pdbx_description
1 polymer ?
#
loop_
_entity_poly.entity_id
_entity_poly.type
_entity_poly.pdbx_seq_one_letter_code
_entity_poly.pdbx_strand_id
1 'polypeptide(L)' 'MANRSQVNLEWGTAAEIAATALTARELVVDTTNQRLVLMDGTTLGGKNVAMIADVTAAIGALTSGGQANFTQWLFCS' A
#
# COMPACT_ATOMS: atom_id res chain seq x y z
N MET A 1 -32.32 -9.50 12.41
CA MET A 1 -30.96 -9.96 12.79
C MET A 1 -30.05 -9.72 11.62
N ALA A 2 -29.02 -8.87 11.74
CA ALA A 2 -28.08 -8.65 10.65
C ALA A 2 -27.16 -9.88 10.54
N ASN A 3 -27.21 -10.58 9.42
CA ASN A 3 -26.30 -11.69 9.12
C ASN A 3 -24.89 -11.11 8.88
N ARG A 4 -23.99 -11.19 9.87
CA ARG A 4 -22.59 -10.81 9.71
C ARG A 4 -21.78 -12.06 9.38
N SER A 5 -21.38 -12.20 8.12
CA SER A 5 -20.29 -13.10 7.76
C SER A 5 -18.97 -12.43 8.07
N GLN A 6 -18.21 -13.00 9.00
CA GLN A 6 -16.87 -12.55 9.35
C GLN A 6 -15.84 -13.42 8.63
N VAL A 7 -14.85 -12.77 8.00
CA VAL A 7 -13.66 -13.40 7.45
C VAL A 7 -12.47 -12.92 8.29
N ASN A 8 -11.74 -13.86 8.89
CA ASN A 8 -10.47 -13.56 9.53
C ASN A 8 -9.34 -13.76 8.52
N LEU A 9 -8.45 -12.78 8.42
CA LEU A 9 -7.23 -12.85 7.64
C LEU A 9 -6.07 -13.25 8.54
N GLU A 10 -5.05 -13.90 7.98
CA GLU A 10 -3.77 -14.03 8.66
C GLU A 10 -3.14 -12.64 8.88
N TRP A 11 -2.36 -12.50 9.94
CA TRP A 11 -1.80 -11.23 10.36
C TRP A 11 -0.45 -11.41 11.03
N GLY A 12 0.37 -10.37 11.01
CA GLY A 12 1.67 -10.35 11.65
C GLY A 12 2.27 -8.94 11.65
N THR A 13 3.37 -8.79 12.38
CA THR A 13 4.22 -7.60 12.33
C THR A 13 4.97 -7.52 11.01
N ALA A 14 5.47 -6.32 10.68
CA ALA A 14 6.28 -6.12 9.47
C ALA A 14 7.50 -7.04 9.41
N ALA A 15 8.12 -7.35 10.55
CA ALA A 15 9.29 -8.22 10.63
C ALA A 15 8.93 -9.69 10.37
N GLU A 16 7.81 -10.16 10.92
CA GLU A 16 7.32 -11.53 10.70
C GLU A 16 6.94 -11.74 9.25
N ILE A 17 6.20 -10.78 8.66
CA ILE A 17 5.78 -10.82 7.25
C ILE A 17 6.99 -10.77 6.32
N ALA A 18 7.98 -9.90 6.60
CA ALA A 18 9.19 -9.79 5.77
C ALA A 18 10.01 -11.09 5.74
N ALA A 19 9.93 -11.92 6.78
CA ALA A 19 10.61 -13.21 6.85
C ALA A 19 9.82 -14.37 6.23
N THR A 20 8.56 -14.16 5.84
CA THR A 20 7.69 -15.20 5.28
C THR A 20 7.54 -15.10 3.77
N ALA A 21 7.53 -16.27 3.12
CA ALA A 21 7.00 -16.46 1.77
C ALA A 21 5.83 -17.45 1.88
N LEU A 22 4.65 -16.92 2.24
CA LEU A 22 3.42 -17.70 2.28
C LEU A 22 2.95 -18.07 0.88
N THR A 23 1.93 -18.92 0.82
CA THR A 23 1.30 -19.39 -0.42
C THR A 23 0.91 -18.24 -1.36
N ALA A 24 1.03 -18.49 -2.67
CA ALA A 24 0.64 -17.51 -3.66
C ALA A 24 -0.86 -17.19 -3.58
N ARG A 25 -1.21 -15.92 -3.80
CA ARG A 25 -2.58 -15.37 -3.84
C ARG A 25 -3.26 -15.26 -2.47
N GLU A 26 -2.46 -15.13 -1.42
CA GLU A 26 -2.94 -14.93 -0.06
C GLU A 26 -2.85 -13.45 0.36
N LEU A 27 -3.79 -12.99 1.19
CA LEU A 27 -3.84 -11.63 1.71
C LEU A 27 -3.60 -11.65 3.20
N VAL A 28 -2.58 -10.91 3.64
CA VAL A 28 -2.17 -10.83 5.05
C VAL A 28 -2.26 -9.39 5.54
N VAL A 29 -2.58 -9.22 6.82
CA VAL A 29 -2.59 -7.92 7.49
C VAL A 29 -1.25 -7.65 8.16
N ASP A 30 -0.55 -6.61 7.72
CA ASP A 30 0.61 -6.04 8.41
C ASP A 30 0.11 -5.09 9.50
N THR A 31 0.21 -5.54 10.74
CA THR A 31 -0.30 -4.80 11.90
C THR A 31 0.63 -3.66 12.33
N THR A 32 1.89 -3.69 11.92
CA THR A 32 2.86 -2.63 12.22
C THR A 32 2.56 -1.39 11.37
N ASN A 33 2.32 -1.60 10.06
CA ASN A 33 2.09 -0.51 9.12
C ASN A 33 0.62 -0.31 8.76
N GLN A 34 -0.29 -1.06 9.37
CA GLN A 34 -1.74 -0.99 9.17
C GLN A 34 -2.15 -1.11 7.69
N ARG A 35 -1.61 -2.11 7.00
CA ARG A 35 -1.80 -2.30 5.55
C ARG A 35 -2.05 -3.76 5.19
N LEU A 36 -2.49 -3.97 3.96
CA LEU A 36 -2.63 -5.29 3.38
C LEU A 36 -1.39 -5.65 2.55
N VAL A 37 -0.99 -6.92 2.61
CA VAL A 37 0.13 -7.48 1.87
C VAL A 37 -0.38 -8.66 1.04
N LEU A 38 -0.13 -8.63 -0.27
CA LEU A 38 -0.42 -9.73 -1.18
C LEU A 38 0.80 -10.65 -1.28
N MET A 39 0.61 -11.91 -0.93
CA MET A 39 1.65 -12.93 -1.03
C MET A 39 1.62 -13.57 -2.42
N ASP A 40 2.78 -13.71 -3.06
CA ASP A 40 2.91 -14.26 -4.41
C ASP A 40 3.62 -15.63 -4.44
N GLY A 41 3.95 -16.21 -3.28
CA GLY A 41 4.61 -17.51 -3.16
C GLY A 41 6.10 -17.52 -3.50
N THR A 42 6.69 -16.38 -3.87
CA THR A 42 8.09 -16.30 -4.34
C THR A 42 8.86 -15.13 -3.75
N THR A 43 8.17 -14.03 -3.42
CA THR A 43 8.73 -12.83 -2.83
C THR A 43 8.56 -12.88 -1.32
N LEU A 44 9.68 -12.86 -0.58
CA LEU A 44 9.68 -12.67 0.87
C LEU A 44 9.04 -11.32 1.22
N GLY A 45 8.08 -11.32 2.13
CA GLY A 45 7.31 -10.11 2.50
C GLY A 45 6.26 -9.68 1.48
N GLY A 46 6.09 -10.40 0.37
CA GLY A 46 5.03 -10.15 -0.61
C GLY A 46 5.06 -8.75 -1.23
N LYS A 47 3.88 -8.26 -1.64
CA LYS A 47 3.68 -6.94 -2.23
C LYS A 47 2.69 -6.13 -1.40
N ASN A 48 3.10 -4.94 -0.97
CA ASN A 48 2.25 -4.03 -0.21
C ASN A 48 1.14 -3.46 -1.09
N VAL A 49 -0.10 -3.50 -0.58
CA VAL A 49 -1.25 -2.85 -1.22
C VAL A 49 -1.33 -1.42 -0.71
N ALA A 50 -1.33 -0.45 -1.63
CA ALA A 50 -1.45 0.96 -1.29
C ALA A 50 -2.90 1.32 -0.93
N MET A 51 -3.09 2.22 0.03
CA MET A 51 -4.40 2.82 0.27
C MET A 51 -4.69 3.85 -0.82
N ILE A 52 -5.95 3.89 -1.28
CA ILE A 52 -6.38 4.84 -2.33
C ILE A 52 -6.12 6.30 -1.91
N ALA A 53 -6.27 6.61 -0.61
CA ALA A 53 -5.99 7.94 -0.07
C ALA A 53 -4.53 8.37 -0.30
N ASP A 54 -3.57 7.48 -0.06
CA ASP A 54 -2.15 7.75 -0.26
C ASP A 54 -1.82 7.96 -1.74
N VAL A 55 -2.42 7.14 -2.62
CA VAL A 55 -2.28 7.28 -4.08
C VAL A 55 -2.84 8.63 -4.55
N THR A 56 -4.02 9.02 -4.05
CA THR A 56 -4.67 10.29 -4.40
C THR A 56 -3.83 11.48 -3.95
N ALA A 57 -3.28 11.43 -2.73
CA ALA A 57 -2.38 12.46 -2.22
C ALA A 57 -1.10 12.58 -3.07
N ALA A 58 -0.50 11.45 -3.47
CA ALA A 58 0.68 11.43 -4.32
C ALA A 58 0.41 12.03 -5.71
N ILE A 59 -0.73 11.72 -6.32
CA ILE A 59 -1.16 12.32 -7.60
C ILE A 59 -1.39 13.84 -7.44
N GLY A 60 -2.04 14.25 -6.36
CA GLY A 60 -2.23 15.67 -6.02
C GLY A 60 -0.90 16.41 -5.93
N ALA A 61 0.07 15.87 -5.21
CA ALA A 61 1.41 16.44 -5.08
C ALA A 61 2.14 16.55 -6.43
N LEU A 62 1.99 15.56 -7.31
CA LEU A 62 2.62 15.60 -8.64
C LEU A 62 2.02 16.70 -9.52
N THR A 63 0.69 16.85 -9.49
CA THR A 63 0.00 17.89 -10.27
C THR A 63 0.29 19.29 -9.72
N SER A 64 0.28 19.50 -8.40
CA SER A 64 0.59 20.79 -7.79
C SER A 64 2.08 21.15 -7.87
N GLY A 65 2.97 20.18 -7.68
CA GLY A 65 4.43 20.36 -7.78
C GLY A 65 4.89 20.57 -9.22
N GLY A 66 4.29 19.85 -10.18
CA GLY A 66 4.53 20.05 -11.61
C GLY A 66 4.08 21.44 -12.09
N GLN A 67 2.93 21.94 -11.60
CA GLN A 67 2.48 23.30 -11.84
C GLN A 67 3.47 24.33 -11.28
N ALA A 68 3.91 24.18 -10.03
CA ALA A 68 4.87 25.11 -9.41
C ALA A 68 6.18 25.21 -10.21
N ASN A 69 6.72 24.08 -10.66
CA ASN A 69 7.97 24.03 -11.42
C ASN A 69 7.83 24.62 -12.84
N PHE A 70 6.72 24.34 -13.54
CA PHE A 70 6.48 24.91 -14.87
C PHE A 70 6.30 26.43 -14.82
N THR A 71 5.55 26.91 -13.82
CA THR A 71 5.30 28.34 -13.60
C THR A 71 6.60 29.07 -13.25
N GLN A 72 7.44 28.49 -12.39
CA GLN A 72 8.77 29.03 -12.09
C GLN A 72 9.65 29.11 -13.34
N TRP A 73 9.68 28.08 -14.18
CA TRP A 73 10.46 28.12 -15.41
C TRP A 73 9.98 29.23 -16.36
N LEU A 74 8.67 29.38 -16.54
CA LEU A 74 8.07 30.37 -17.46
C LEU A 74 8.31 31.84 -17.06
N PHE A 75 8.48 32.10 -15.76
CA PHE A 75 8.65 33.46 -15.22
C PHE A 75 10.06 33.75 -14.69
N CYS A 76 10.96 32.76 -14.72
CA CYS A 76 12.36 32.92 -14.32
C CYS A 76 13.36 32.64 -15.46
N SER A 77 12.87 32.36 -16.67
CA SER A 77 13.67 32.28 -17.92
C SER A 77 13.76 33.62 -18.63
#